data_AF-A0A970AA53-F1
#
_entry.id   AF-A0A970AA53-F1
#
_cell.length_a   1.000
_cell.length_b   1.000
_cell.length_c   1.000
_cell.angle_alpha   90.00
_cell.angle_beta   90.00
_cell.angle_gamma   90.00
#
_symmetry.space_group_name_H-M   'P 1'
#
loop_
_entity.id
_entity.type
_entity.pdbx_description
1 polymer ?
#
loop_
_entity_poly.entity_id
_entity_poly.type
_entity_poly.pdbx_seq_one_letter_code
_entity_poly.pdbx_strand_id
1 'polypeptide(L)' 'EYYQRLRARGKHHYVAVGAVARKLCYIIYAVLSENRPFEQRTPM' A
#
# COMPACT_ATOMS: atom_id res chain seq x y z
N GLU A 1 10.63 1.41 -0.11
CA GLU A 1 10.65 1.62 -1.58
C GLU A 1 9.39 2.18 -2.24
N TYR A 2 8.18 1.60 -2.06
CA TYR A 2 7.00 1.99 -2.86
C TYR A 2 6.68 3.49 -2.87
N TYR A 3 6.73 4.14 -1.70
CA TYR A 3 6.56 5.59 -1.55
C TYR A 3 7.65 6.40 -2.27
N GLN A 4 8.91 5.97 -2.16
CA GLN A 4 10.03 6.63 -2.83
C GLN A 4 9.92 6.48 -4.35
N ARG A 5 9.50 5.32 -4.87
CA ARG A 5 9.20 5.15 -6.31
C ARG A 5 8.08 6.06 -6.78
N LEU A 6 7.04 6.26 -5.97
CA LEU A 6 5.95 7.18 -6.29
C LEU A 6 6.43 8.64 -6.35
N ARG A 7 7.32 9.04 -5.43
CA ARG A 7 7.96 10.37 -5.47
C ARG A 7 8.94 10.53 -6.63
N ALA A 8 9.71 9.49 -6.95
CA ALA A 8 10.63 9.48 -8.08
C ALA A 8 9.91 9.64 -9.43
N ARG A 9 8.65 9.17 -9.52
CA ARG A 9 7.75 9.40 -10.67
C ARG A 9 7.17 10.82 -10.75
N GLY A 10 7.61 11.75 -9.89
CA GLY A 10 7.15 13.14 -9.88
C GLY A 10 5.77 13.35 -9.24
N LYS A 11 5.20 12.34 -8.56
CA LYS A 11 3.90 12.53 -7.90
C LYS A 11 4.05 13.42 -6.66
N HIS A 12 3.11 14.36 -6.49
CA HIS A 12 3.04 15.22 -5.31
C HIS A 12 2.97 14.39 -4.03
N HIS A 13 3.57 14.88 -2.95
CA HIS A 13 3.69 14.16 -1.67
C HIS A 13 2.36 13.54 -1.22
N TYR A 14 1.29 14.35 -1.20
CA TYR A 14 -0.05 13.90 -0.80
C TYR A 14 -0.63 12.78 -1.68
N VAL A 15 -0.32 12.78 -2.99
CA VAL A 15 -0.74 11.71 -3.91
C VAL A 15 0.01 10.41 -3.62
N ALA A 16 1.31 10.50 -3.32
CA ALA A 16 2.12 9.35 -2.95
C ALA A 16 1.65 8.74 -1.62
N VAL A 17 1.35 9.58 -0.62
CA VAL A 17 0.80 9.15 0.68
C VAL A 17 -0.58 8.52 0.51
N GLY A 18 -1.49 9.13 -0.27
CA GLY A 18 -2.81 8.57 -0.54
C GLY A 18 -2.75 7.21 -1.24
N ALA A 19 -1.80 7.01 -2.16
CA ALA A 19 -1.57 5.71 -2.81
C ALA A 19 -1.07 4.64 -1.82
N VAL A 20 -0.22 5.01 -0.86
CA VAL A 20 0.22 4.09 0.20
C VAL A 20 -0.94 3.75 1.13
N ALA A 21 -1.70 4.74 1.59
CA ALA A 21 -2.85 4.55 2.48
C ALA A 21 -3.90 3.62 1.84
N ARG A 22 -4.25 3.85 0.57
CA ARG A 22 -5.20 3.00 -0.16
C ARG A 22 -4.72 1.56 -0.29
N LYS A 23 -3.42 1.35 -0.53
CA LYS A 23 -2.82 0.00 -0.57
C LYS A 23 -2.97 -0.71 0.77
N LEU A 24 -2.72 -0.03 1.89
CA LEU A 24 -2.85 -0.59 3.23
C LEU A 24 -4.31 -0.92 3.57
N CYS A 25 -5.25 -0.02 3.29
CA CYS A 25 -6.68 -0.27 3.47
C CYS A 25 -7.16 -1.50 2.69
N TYR A 26 -6.70 -1.67 1.45
CA TYR A 26 -7.04 -2.84 0.63
C TYR A 26 -6.53 -4.15 1.23
N ILE A 27 -5.30 -4.15 1.77
CA ILE A 27 -4.74 -5.32 2.44
C ILE A 27 -5.56 -5.68 3.67
N ILE A 28 -5.90 -4.70 4.51
CA ILE A 28 -6.73 -4.91 5.70
C ILE A 28 -8.10 -5.46 5.29
N TYR A 29 -8.73 -4.86 4.28
CA TYR A 29 -10.02 -5.33 3.78
C TYR A 29 -9.95 -6.78 3.28
N ALA A 30 -8.93 -7.13 2.50
CA ALA A 30 -8.75 -8.49 2.00
C ALA A 30 -8.55 -9.51 3.14
N VAL A 31 -7.69 -9.19 4.11
CA VAL A 31 -7.43 -10.04 5.29
C VAL A 31 -8.70 -10.28 6.10
N LEU A 32 -9.45 -9.20 6.38
CA LEU A 32 -10.70 -9.29 7.14
C LEU A 32 -11.79 -10.02 6.36
N SER A 33 -11.90 -9.77 5.06
CA SER A 33 -12.91 -10.39 4.20
C SER A 33 -12.67 -11.88 3.98
N GLU A 34 -11.42 -12.33 3.98
CA GLU A 34 -11.05 -13.74 3.76
C GLU A 34 -10.90 -14.52 5.07
N ASN A 35 -10.96 -13.84 6.22
CA ASN A 35 -10.70 -14.41 7.55
C ASN A 35 -9.36 -15.17 7.62
N ARG A 36 -8.37 -14.72 6.83
CA ARG A 36 -7.05 -15.33 6.76
C ARG A 36 -6.07 -14.55 7.64
N PRO A 37 -5.09 -15.23 8.27
CA PRO A 37 -4.03 -14.53 8.97
C PRO A 37 -3.26 -13.61 8.01
N PHE A 38 -2.85 -12.44 8.50
CA PHE A 38 -2.06 -11.50 7.71
C PHE A 38 -0.69 -12.13 7.37
N GLU A 39 -0.47 -12.41 6.09
CA GLU A 39 0.84 -12.76 5.57
C GLU A 39 1.54 -11.49 5.06
N GLN A 40 2.73 -11.21 5.59
CA GLN A 40 3.56 -10.11 5.10
C GLN A 40 4.10 -10.48 3.71
N ARG A 41 3.30 -10.23 2.66
CA ARG A 41 3.75 -10.30 1.28
C ARG A 41 4.63 -9.08 1.00
N THR A 42 5.92 -9.23 1.29
CA THR A 42 6.95 -8.27 0.89
C THR A 42 6.92 -8.18 -0.64
N PRO A 43 6.54 -7.03 -1.24
CA PRO A 43 6.73 -6.86 -2.66
C PRO A 43 8.22 -6.56 -2.85
N MET A 44 8.94 -7.49 -3.48
CA MET A 44 10.28 -7.20 -4.04
C MET A 44 10.24 -5.99 -4.96
#